data_AF-C0E704-F1
#
_entry.id   AF-C0E704-F1
#
_cell.length_a   1.000
_cell.length_b   1.000
_cell.length_c   1.000
_cell.angle_alpha   90.00
_cell.angle_beta   90.00
_cell.angle_gamma   90.00
#
_symmetry.space_group_name_H-M   'P 1'
#
loop_
_entity.id
_entity.type
_entity.pdbx_description
1 polymer ?
#
loop_
_entity_poly.entity_id
_entity_poly.type
_entity_poly.pdbx_seq_one_letter_code
_entity_poly.pdbx_strand_id
1 'polypeptide(L)'
;MTKNLFQRVADEAKPPAIWGRPGCGPPDYAAYVLLDDLVNSHAWLDLELKRPFLAAWVNDEDFDNPDWADPIIALDQENLRKFAAMDPVVDLESLRGMKVYVIEPYLR
;
A
#
# COMPACT_ATOMS: atom_id res chain seq x y z
N MET A 1 -10.98 2.94 -19.02
CA MET A 1 -9.67 3.18 -18.39
C MET A 1 -9.54 2.21 -17.24
N THR A 2 -8.62 1.26 -17.32
CA THR A 2 -8.34 0.35 -16.20
C THR A 2 -7.61 1.16 -15.14
N LYS A 3 -8.23 1.37 -13.97
CA LYS A 3 -7.56 2.01 -12.82
C LYS A 3 -6.38 1.13 -12.39
N ASN A 4 -5.24 1.73 -12.04
CA ASN A 4 -4.14 0.98 -11.43
C ASN A 4 -4.60 0.41 -10.07
N LEU A 5 -3.89 -0.61 -9.57
CA LEU A 5 -4.25 -1.31 -8.34
C LEU A 5 -4.48 -0.34 -7.16
N PHE A 6 -3.57 0.61 -6.97
CA PHE A 6 -3.61 1.52 -5.84
C PHE A 6 -4.77 2.51 -5.91
N GLN A 7 -5.12 3.02 -7.10
CA GLN A 7 -6.30 3.86 -7.29
C GLN A 7 -7.59 3.09 -6.96
N ARG A 8 -7.66 1.82 -7.35
CA ARG A 8 -8.80 0.96 -6.98
C ARG A 8 -8.88 0.78 -5.47
N VAL A 9 -7.76 0.54 -4.81
CA VAL A 9 -7.68 0.43 -3.34
C VAL A 9 -8.22 1.69 -2.68
N ALA A 10 -7.77 2.87 -3.13
CA ALA A 10 -8.23 4.15 -2.60
C ALA A 10 -9.75 4.32 -2.73
N ASP A 11 -10.31 3.97 -3.89
CA ASP A 11 -11.73 4.14 -4.19
C ASP A 11 -12.65 3.10 -3.52
N GLU A 12 -12.17 1.86 -3.38
CA GLU A 12 -12.97 0.72 -2.87
C GLU A 12 -12.84 0.51 -1.35
N ALA A 13 -11.86 1.15 -0.71
CA ALA A 13 -11.71 1.19 0.74
C ALA A 13 -12.92 1.84 1.44
N LYS A 14 -13.19 1.42 2.67
CA LYS A 14 -14.32 1.91 3.48
C LYS A 14 -13.84 2.31 4.89
N PRO A 15 -13.75 3.62 5.20
CA PRO A 15 -14.03 4.76 4.32
C PRO A 15 -13.04 4.86 3.14
N PRO A 16 -13.41 5.54 2.04
CA PRO A 16 -12.51 5.75 0.91
C PRO A 16 -11.26 6.52 1.35
N ALA A 17 -10.10 6.11 0.82
CA ALA A 17 -8.80 6.74 1.08
C ALA A 17 -8.39 7.63 -0.10
N ILE A 18 -7.38 8.47 0.10
CA ILE A 18 -6.94 9.44 -0.91
C ILE A 18 -5.71 8.91 -1.65
N TRP A 19 -5.82 8.76 -2.97
CA TRP A 19 -4.65 8.53 -3.82
C TRP A 19 -3.94 9.87 -4.07
N GLY A 20 -2.79 10.08 -3.41
CA GLY A 20 -1.98 11.29 -3.57
C GLY A 20 -2.64 12.53 -2.99
N ARG A 21 -2.56 12.72 -1.67
CA ARG A 21 -3.10 13.91 -1.00
C ARG A 21 -2.37 15.17 -1.48
N PRO A 22 -3.08 16.22 -1.95
CA PRO A 22 -2.45 17.48 -2.35
C PRO A 22 -1.62 18.07 -1.20
N GLY A 23 -0.33 18.31 -1.45
CA GLY A 23 0.60 18.89 -0.47
C GLY A 23 1.35 17.89 0.43
N CYS A 24 1.13 16.58 0.27
CA CYS A 24 1.82 15.53 1.07
C CYS A 24 3.14 15.01 0.45
N GLY A 25 3.79 15.80 -0.41
CA GLY A 25 5.06 15.45 -1.03
C GLY A 25 4.98 15.32 -2.55
N PRO A 26 6.06 14.86 -3.20
CA PRO A 26 6.07 14.64 -4.62
C PRO A 26 5.12 13.48 -5.01
N PRO A 27 4.75 13.37 -6.30
CA PRO A 27 3.76 12.39 -6.76
C PRO A 27 4.12 10.93 -6.50
N ASP A 28 5.40 10.64 -6.33
CA ASP A 28 5.93 9.32 -5.98
C ASP A 28 5.49 8.84 -4.58
N TYR A 29 5.16 9.76 -3.66
CA TYR A 29 4.69 9.41 -2.30
C TYR A 29 3.22 9.00 -2.21
N ALA A 30 2.48 8.99 -3.33
CA ALA A 30 1.05 8.68 -3.33
C ALA A 30 0.73 7.30 -2.71
N ALA A 31 1.61 6.31 -2.89
CA ALA A 31 1.45 4.97 -2.33
C ALA A 31 1.62 4.95 -0.80
N TYR A 32 2.63 5.65 -0.28
CA TYR A 32 2.90 5.78 1.16
C TYR A 32 1.75 6.49 1.89
N VAL A 33 1.30 7.61 1.32
CA VAL A 33 0.15 8.38 1.85
C VAL A 33 -1.13 7.57 1.83
N LEU A 34 -1.37 6.78 0.78
CA LEU A 34 -2.53 5.89 0.72
C LEU A 34 -2.50 4.86 1.84
N LEU A 35 -1.35 4.22 2.08
CA LEU A 35 -1.21 3.21 3.12
C LEU A 35 -1.43 3.81 4.52
N ASP A 36 -0.89 5.00 4.78
CA ASP A 36 -1.11 5.75 6.01
C ASP A 36 -2.60 6.11 6.22
N ASP A 37 -3.28 6.61 5.18
CA ASP A 37 -4.71 6.93 5.25
C ASP A 37 -5.56 5.68 5.54
N LEU A 38 -5.24 4.53 4.94
CA LEU A 38 -5.95 3.27 5.18
C LEU A 38 -5.83 2.81 6.64
N VAL A 39 -4.64 2.94 7.23
CA VAL A 39 -4.40 2.59 8.64
C VAL A 39 -5.11 3.57 9.57
N ASN A 40 -4.89 4.87 9.39
CA ASN A 40 -5.39 5.90 10.28
C ASN A 40 -6.92 6.02 10.27
N SER A 41 -7.56 5.73 9.13
CA SER A 41 -9.02 5.70 9.01
C SER A 41 -9.65 4.37 9.45
N HIS A 42 -8.83 3.39 9.83
CA HIS A 42 -9.26 2.00 10.02
C HIS A 42 -10.08 1.47 8.84
N ALA A 43 -9.62 1.75 7.62
CA ALA A 43 -10.33 1.38 6.41
C ALA A 43 -10.45 -0.14 6.26
N TRP A 44 -11.67 -0.59 5.96
CA TRP A 44 -11.94 -1.94 5.53
C TRP A 44 -11.76 -2.06 4.02
N LEU A 45 -11.16 -3.16 3.57
CA LEU A 45 -10.93 -3.47 2.16
C LEU A 45 -11.21 -4.94 1.90
N ASP A 46 -11.88 -5.24 0.79
CA ASP A 46 -12.16 -6.62 0.42
C ASP A 46 -10.87 -7.44 0.27
N LEU A 47 -10.89 -8.69 0.72
CA LEU A 47 -9.72 -9.57 0.70
C LEU A 47 -9.14 -9.75 -0.71
N GLU A 48 -9.99 -9.80 -1.74
CA GLU A 48 -9.57 -9.93 -3.13
C GLU A 48 -8.71 -8.75 -3.60
N LEU A 49 -8.91 -7.56 -3.03
CA LEU A 49 -8.17 -6.35 -3.35
C LEU A 49 -7.02 -6.09 -2.35
N LYS A 50 -7.22 -6.46 -1.09
CA LYS A 50 -6.22 -6.32 -0.02
C LYS A 50 -4.99 -7.19 -0.25
N ARG A 51 -5.17 -8.44 -0.68
CA ARG A 51 -4.04 -9.35 -0.97
C ARG A 51 -3.11 -8.82 -2.06
N PRO A 52 -3.58 -8.48 -3.29
CA PRO A 52 -2.69 -7.96 -4.31
C PRO A 52 -2.08 -6.61 -3.92
N PHE A 53 -2.80 -5.76 -3.18
CA PHE A 53 -2.25 -4.52 -2.66
C PHE A 53 -1.05 -4.77 -1.73
N LEU A 54 -1.23 -5.58 -0.68
CA LEU A 54 -0.14 -5.93 0.25
C LEU A 54 1.01 -6.67 -0.45
N ALA A 55 0.70 -7.51 -1.44
CA ALA A 55 1.70 -8.23 -2.21
C ALA A 55 2.57 -7.31 -3.07
N ALA A 56 2.03 -6.17 -3.55
CA ALA A 56 2.85 -5.18 -4.26
C ALA A 56 3.97 -4.62 -3.36
N TRP A 57 3.69 -4.43 -2.08
CA TRP A 57 4.67 -3.96 -1.09
C TRP A 57 5.66 -5.05 -0.66
N VAL A 58 5.17 -6.24 -0.30
CA VAL A 58 6.01 -7.33 0.25
C VAL A 58 7.03 -7.87 -0.77
N ASN A 59 6.77 -7.67 -2.05
CA ASN A 59 7.65 -8.10 -3.14
C ASN A 59 8.46 -6.95 -3.76
N ASP A 60 8.41 -5.75 -3.15
CA ASP A 60 9.30 -4.64 -3.48
C ASP A 60 10.72 -4.92 -2.91
N GLU A 61 11.75 -4.45 -3.61
CA GLU A 61 13.15 -4.63 -3.20
C GLU A 61 13.42 -4.01 -1.81
N ASP A 62 12.76 -2.91 -1.49
CA ASP A 62 12.95 -2.17 -0.23
C ASP A 62 12.25 -2.85 0.95
N PHE A 63 11.41 -3.87 0.72
CA PHE A 63 10.72 -4.55 1.82
C PHE A 63 11.68 -5.37 2.70
N ASP A 64 12.64 -6.07 2.09
CA ASP A 64 13.60 -6.92 2.78
C ASP A 64 14.86 -6.17 3.21
N ASN A 65 15.18 -5.08 2.52
CA ASN A 65 16.34 -4.24 2.82
C ASN A 65 15.97 -2.75 2.91
N PRO A 66 15.10 -2.36 3.87
CA PRO A 66 14.66 -0.98 4.02
C PRO A 66 15.81 -0.04 4.38
N ASP A 67 15.84 1.14 3.77
CA ASP A 67 16.69 2.23 4.23
C ASP A 67 16.13 2.84 5.53
N TRP A 68 16.63 2.34 6.66
CA TRP A 68 16.22 2.81 7.98
C TRP A 68 16.62 4.27 8.29
N ALA A 69 17.47 4.89 7.47
CA ALA A 69 17.76 6.32 7.62
C ALA A 69 16.62 7.19 7.07
N ASP A 70 15.75 6.64 6.21
CA ASP A 70 14.55 7.30 5.73
C ASP A 70 13.37 7.06 6.68
N PRO A 71 12.87 8.11 7.37
CA PRO A 71 11.72 7.96 8.26
C PRO A 71 10.43 7.56 7.54
N ILE A 72 10.31 7.79 6.23
CA ILE A 72 9.15 7.37 5.43
C ILE A 72 9.13 5.84 5.33
N ILE A 73 10.25 5.23 4.95
CA ILE A 73 10.37 3.77 4.84
C ILE A 73 10.04 3.06 6.17
N ALA A 74 10.50 3.62 7.30
CA ALA A 74 10.18 3.08 8.62
C ALA A 74 8.67 3.15 8.93
N LEU A 75 8.03 4.28 8.60
CA LEU A 75 6.59 4.47 8.77
C LEU A 75 5.77 3.52 7.88
N ASP A 76 6.19 3.31 6.65
CA ASP A 76 5.49 2.42 5.71
C ASP A 76 5.58 0.96 6.11
N GLN A 77 6.74 0.51 6.59
CA GLN A 77 6.91 -0.83 7.16
C GLN A 77 5.96 -1.06 8.34
N GLU A 78 5.80 -0.05 9.21
CA GLU A 78 4.87 -0.11 10.33
C GLU A 78 3.41 -0.14 9.84
N ASN A 79 3.03 0.77 8.94
CA ASN A 79 1.69 0.88 8.40
C ASN A 79 1.28 -0.37 7.60
N LEU A 80 2.21 -0.98 6.87
CA LEU A 80 1.94 -2.22 6.13
C LEU A 80 1.56 -3.35 7.08
N ARG A 81 2.29 -3.50 8.19
CA ARG A 81 2.01 -4.52 9.21
C ARG A 81 0.70 -4.26 9.93
N LYS A 82 0.41 -3.01 10.28
CA LYS A 82 -0.87 -2.61 10.86
C LYS A 82 -2.03 -2.92 9.92
N PHE A 83 -1.93 -2.51 8.66
CA PHE A 83 -2.99 -2.73 7.68
C PHE A 83 -3.23 -4.21 7.43
N ALA A 84 -2.17 -5.03 7.34
CA ALA A 84 -2.27 -6.48 7.22
C ALA A 84 -2.98 -7.13 8.42
N ALA A 85 -2.79 -6.58 9.62
CA ALA A 85 -3.42 -7.05 10.86
C ALA A 85 -4.87 -6.56 11.05
N MET A 86 -5.33 -5.57 10.29
CA MET A 86 -6.74 -5.14 10.29
C MET A 86 -7.63 -6.16 9.55
N ASP A 87 -8.91 -6.24 9.87
CA ASP A 87 -9.82 -7.17 9.18
C ASP A 87 -10.10 -6.74 7.71
N PRO A 88 -10.09 -7.69 6.74
CA PRO A 88 -9.70 -9.08 6.89
C PRO A 88 -8.18 -9.23 7.08
N VAL A 89 -7.75 -10.03 8.06
CA VAL A 89 -6.33 -10.25 8.37
C VAL A 89 -5.64 -10.98 7.22
N VAL A 90 -4.44 -10.52 6.86
CA VAL A 90 -3.62 -11.12 5.82
C VAL A 90 -2.23 -11.40 6.36
N ASP A 91 -1.77 -12.65 6.23
CA ASP A 91 -0.39 -13.02 6.50
C ASP A 91 0.51 -12.53 5.35
N LEU A 92 1.44 -11.62 5.65
CA LEU A 92 2.35 -11.03 4.66
C LEU A 92 3.29 -12.08 4.05
N GLU A 93 3.74 -13.07 4.82
CA GLU A 93 4.64 -14.11 4.30
C GLU A 93 3.93 -14.99 3.26
N SER A 94 2.62 -15.17 3.39
CA SER A 94 1.81 -15.89 2.39
C SER A 94 1.73 -15.20 1.03
N LEU A 95 2.14 -13.93 0.93
CA LEU A 95 2.12 -13.11 -0.28
C LEU A 95 3.48 -13.08 -1.01
N ARG A 96 4.52 -13.67 -0.43
CA ARG A 96 5.85 -13.75 -1.04
C ARG A 96 5.80 -14.48 -2.39
N GLY A 97 6.42 -13.90 -3.41
CA GLY A 97 6.44 -14.43 -4.77
C GLY A 97 5.10 -14.31 -5.53
N MET A 98 4.08 -13.66 -4.95
CA MET A 98 2.83 -13.39 -5.64
C MET A 98 3.08 -12.36 -6.75
N LYS A 99 2.78 -12.74 -8.00
CA LYS A 99 2.86 -11.81 -9.13
C LYS A 99 1.71 -10.81 -9.09
N VAL A 100 2.04 -9.54 -8.88
CA VAL A 100 1.09 -8.42 -8.95
C VAL A 100 1.43 -7.59 -10.18
N TYR A 101 0.45 -7.38 -11.05
CA TYR A 101 0.62 -6.48 -12.19
C TYR A 101 0.20 -5.07 -11.75
N VAL A 102 1.18 -4.28 -11.32
CA VAL A 102 1.00 -2.84 -11.13
C VAL A 102 1.29 -2.17 -12.47
N ILE A 103 0.28 -1.51 -13.06
CA ILE A 103 0.51 -0.63 -14.20
C ILE A 103 1.07 0.67 -13.62
N GLU A 104 2.39 0.73 -13.50
CA GLU A 104 3.13 1.86 -12.95
C GLU A 104 3.03 3.12 -13.83
N PRO A 105 3.05 4.31 -13.22
CA PRO A 105 3.63 5.50 -13.81
C PRO A 105 5.00 5.86 -13.17
N TYR A 106 5.69 4.93 -12.53
CA TYR A 106 7.00 5.16 -11.93
C TYR A 106 8.10 5.07 -13.00
N LEU A 107 8.39 6.21 -13.62
CA LEU A 107 9.69 6.43 -14.25
C LEU A 107 10.74 6.49 -13.13
N ARG A 108 11.59 5.46 -13.09
CA ARG A 108 12.86 5.46 -12.34
C ARG A 108 13.86 6.45 -12.96
#